data_AF-A0A8H7V4G8-F1
#
_entry.id   AF-A0A8H7V4G8-F1
#
_cell.length_a   1.000
_cell.length_b   1.000
_cell.length_c   1.000
_cell.angle_alpha   90.00
_cell.angle_beta   90.00
_cell.angle_gamma   90.00
#
_symmetry.space_group_name_H-M   'P 1'
#
loop_
_entity.id
_entity.type
_entity.pdbx_description
1 polymer ?
#
loop_
_entity_poly.entity_id
_entity_poly.type
_entity_poly.pdbx_seq_one_letter_code
_entity_poly.pdbx_strand_id
1 'polypeptide(L)'
;MPHKRAKASIRKARKTEVDLPVAPEDAITSADTPKGFSRLLRFKEMALKRQQEKKDIKSGAIPNPAAAVTKKVGIQPGEKMKDFVKRVETEYKNDMLTAQKAAKPVSDRKKRNQETRKQKKAAKIQKEVDFFGGRDFDDLKDTVKFGEVADAPPTLNKIPKARGREKQMLEAAKSKSNATATTKTATTKTKTDTPAAEKKETGYESEEDENMKLLKASHKRSLKQMSAASRRQLDNERDKVIEAYRAKKAKRMEGSGFV
;
A
#
# COMPACT_ATOMS: atom_id res chain seq x y z
N MET A 1 -32.65 19.88 4.15
CA MET A 1 -33.72 19.62 3.15
C MET A 1 -33.46 18.30 2.43
N PRO A 2 -34.43 17.38 2.34
CA PRO A 2 -34.27 16.17 1.56
C PRO A 2 -34.40 16.50 0.06
N HIS A 3 -33.30 16.42 -0.69
CA HIS A 3 -33.34 16.63 -2.14
C HIS A 3 -33.98 15.42 -2.82
N LYS A 4 -35.16 15.61 -3.42
CA LYS A 4 -35.80 14.59 -4.28
C LYS A 4 -34.93 14.37 -5.52
N ARG A 5 -34.56 13.12 -5.79
CA ARG A 5 -33.81 12.75 -7.00
C ARG A 5 -34.68 12.97 -8.24
N ALA A 6 -34.07 13.46 -9.33
CA ALA A 6 -34.75 13.62 -10.62
C ALA A 6 -35.28 12.29 -11.17
N LYS A 7 -36.38 12.37 -11.94
CA LYS A 7 -37.03 11.22 -12.60
C LYS A 7 -36.05 10.47 -13.52
N ALA A 8 -36.25 9.16 -13.65
CA ALA A 8 -35.34 8.29 -14.41
C ALA A 8 -35.20 8.68 -15.89
N SER A 9 -36.26 9.18 -16.53
CA SER A 9 -36.25 9.68 -17.90
C SER A 9 -35.28 10.84 -18.09
N ILE A 10 -35.35 11.84 -17.22
CA ILE A 10 -34.48 13.03 -17.23
C ILE A 10 -33.01 12.62 -17.06
N ARG A 11 -32.74 11.60 -16.24
CA ARG A 11 -31.37 11.08 -16.06
C ARG A 11 -30.86 10.33 -17.28
N LYS A 12 -31.72 9.62 -18.00
CA LYS A 12 -31.34 8.93 -19.25
C LYS A 12 -31.08 9.94 -20.37
N ALA A 13 -31.93 10.95 -20.53
CA ALA A 13 -31.73 12.03 -21.50
C ALA A 13 -30.43 12.81 -21.25
N ARG A 14 -30.13 13.13 -19.99
CA ARG A 14 -28.85 13.77 -19.64
C ARG A 14 -27.63 12.89 -19.89
N LYS A 15 -27.77 11.56 -19.87
CA LYS A 15 -26.65 10.67 -20.22
C LYS A 15 -26.41 10.65 -21.72
N THR A 16 -27.48 10.57 -22.51
CA THR A 16 -27.39 10.60 -23.97
C THR A 16 -26.85 11.93 -24.50
N GLU A 17 -27.15 13.05 -23.84
CA GLU A 17 -26.58 14.37 -24.16
C GLU A 17 -25.11 14.54 -23.72
N VAL A 18 -24.60 13.67 -22.85
CA VAL A 18 -23.19 13.67 -22.43
C VAL A 18 -22.36 12.70 -23.27
N ASP A 19 -22.99 11.65 -23.80
CA ASP A 19 -22.40 10.67 -24.71
C ASP A 19 -22.47 11.13 -26.19
N LEU A 20 -22.26 12.43 -26.48
CA LEU A 20 -21.88 12.81 -27.85
C LEU A 20 -20.47 12.25 -28.14
N PRO A 21 -20.23 11.71 -29.35
CA PRO A 21 -18.92 11.15 -29.68
C PRO A 21 -17.87 12.25 -29.60
N VAL A 22 -16.91 12.06 -28.69
CA VAL A 22 -15.65 12.80 -28.65
C VAL A 22 -15.00 12.69 -30.03
N ALA A 23 -14.44 13.79 -30.53
CA ALA A 23 -13.79 13.86 -31.84
C ALA A 23 -12.84 12.66 -32.07
N PRO A 24 -12.79 12.11 -33.30
CA PRO A 24 -12.02 10.90 -33.61
C PRO A 24 -10.50 11.02 -33.35
N GLU A 25 -10.00 12.24 -33.15
CA GLU A 25 -8.61 12.53 -32.76
C GLU A 25 -8.23 11.94 -31.38
N ASP A 26 -9.20 11.72 -30.47
CA ASP A 26 -8.97 11.07 -29.16
C ASP A 26 -9.15 9.53 -29.19
N ALA A 27 -9.55 8.98 -30.36
CA ALA A 27 -9.79 7.56 -30.58
C ALA A 27 -8.57 6.81 -31.14
N ILE A 28 -7.41 7.46 -31.27
CA ILE A 28 -6.14 6.85 -31.75
C ILE A 28 -5.44 6.08 -30.63
N THR A 29 -6.17 5.36 -29.79
CA THR A 29 -5.58 4.27 -29.00
C THR A 29 -6.23 3.00 -29.46
N SER A 30 -5.58 2.41 -30.47
CA SER A 30 -5.70 1.04 -30.96
C SER A 30 -6.77 0.20 -30.25
N ALA A 31 -7.79 -0.23 -31.01
CA ALA A 31 -8.85 -1.14 -30.58
C ALA A 31 -8.32 -2.44 -29.92
N ASP A 32 -7.04 -2.72 -30.11
CA ASP A 32 -6.30 -3.88 -29.61
C ASP A 32 -5.69 -3.69 -28.21
N THR A 33 -5.69 -2.46 -27.66
CA THR A 33 -5.17 -2.23 -26.29
C THR A 33 -6.27 -2.33 -25.23
N PRO A 34 -6.09 -3.19 -24.20
CA PRO A 34 -7.06 -3.29 -23.12
C PRO A 34 -7.29 -1.93 -22.45
N LYS A 35 -8.55 -1.61 -22.16
CA LYS A 35 -8.97 -0.31 -21.61
C LYS A 35 -8.26 0.08 -20.31
N GLY A 36 -7.84 -0.91 -19.51
CA GLY A 36 -7.01 -0.69 -18.32
C GLY A 36 -5.60 -0.21 -18.65
N PHE A 37 -5.02 -0.72 -19.73
CA PHE A 37 -3.67 -0.39 -20.19
C PHE A 37 -3.62 0.99 -20.87
N SER A 38 -4.59 1.31 -21.73
CA SER A 38 -4.69 2.66 -22.33
C SER A 38 -4.86 3.75 -21.26
N ARG A 39 -5.60 3.44 -20.18
CA ARG A 39 -5.72 4.34 -19.02
C ARG A 39 -4.37 4.56 -18.31
N LEU A 40 -3.55 3.52 -18.17
CA LEU A 40 -2.21 3.62 -17.56
C LEU A 40 -1.26 4.44 -18.43
N LEU A 41 -1.29 4.25 -19.75
CA LEU A 41 -0.50 5.05 -20.69
C LEU A 41 -0.86 6.54 -20.61
N ARG A 42 -2.15 6.88 -20.62
CA ARG A 42 -2.62 8.27 -20.44
C ARG A 42 -2.16 8.87 -19.11
N PHE A 43 -2.16 8.10 -18.03
CA PHE A 43 -1.64 8.57 -16.74
C PHE A 43 -0.14 8.83 -16.79
N LYS A 44 0.63 8.00 -17.49
CA LYS A 44 2.08 8.16 -17.65
C LYS A 44 2.39 9.39 -18.51
N GLU A 45 1.70 9.58 -19.62
CA GLU A 45 1.83 10.75 -20.49
C GLU A 45 1.48 12.05 -19.75
N MET A 46 0.36 12.06 -19.01
CA MET A 46 -0.02 13.21 -18.19
C MET A 46 1.00 13.50 -17.07
N ALA A 47 1.62 12.47 -16.49
CA ALA A 47 2.66 12.64 -15.49
C ALA A 47 3.94 13.23 -16.10
N LEU A 48 4.33 12.81 -17.30
CA LEU A 48 5.49 13.35 -18.02
C LEU A 48 5.28 14.81 -18.42
N LYS A 49 4.10 15.15 -18.97
CA LYS A 49 3.73 16.55 -19.27
C LYS A 49 3.83 17.44 -18.04
N ARG A 50 3.29 17.01 -16.90
CA ARG A 50 3.41 17.74 -15.63
C ARG A 50 4.84 17.87 -15.11
N GLN A 51 5.74 16.94 -15.43
CA GLN A 51 7.15 17.05 -15.05
C GLN A 51 7.90 18.01 -15.97
N GLN A 52 7.61 17.99 -17.27
CA GLN A 52 8.14 18.96 -18.24
C GLN A 52 7.68 20.38 -17.89
N GLU A 53 6.38 20.60 -17.69
CA GLU A 53 5.83 21.89 -17.25
C GLU A 53 6.52 22.41 -15.98
N LYS A 54 6.81 21.54 -15.01
CA LYS A 54 7.54 21.93 -13.79
C LYS A 54 9.00 22.29 -14.05
N LYS A 55 9.67 21.60 -14.96
CA LYS A 55 11.04 21.92 -15.37
C LYS A 55 11.07 23.24 -16.12
N ASP A 56 10.11 23.48 -17.00
CA ASP A 56 9.98 24.69 -17.81
C ASP A 56 9.59 25.91 -16.96
N ILE A 57 8.76 25.72 -15.91
CA ILE A 57 8.50 26.75 -14.90
C ILE A 57 9.75 27.05 -14.07
N LYS A 58 10.58 26.04 -13.75
CA LYS A 58 11.81 26.21 -12.98
C LYS A 58 12.93 26.85 -13.79
N SER A 59 12.99 26.60 -15.10
CA SER A 59 13.94 27.22 -16.02
C SER A 59 13.51 28.62 -16.48
N GLY A 60 12.32 29.09 -16.09
CA GLY A 60 11.80 30.41 -16.47
C GLY A 60 11.27 30.48 -17.90
N ALA A 61 11.21 29.35 -18.63
CA ALA A 61 10.65 29.28 -19.98
C ALA A 61 9.12 29.45 -19.99
N ILE A 62 8.44 29.14 -18.88
CA ILE A 62 7.02 29.36 -18.68
C ILE A 62 6.81 30.19 -17.40
N PRO A 63 6.06 31.30 -17.45
CA PRO A 63 5.81 32.12 -16.25
C PRO A 63 5.09 31.29 -15.17
N ASN A 64 5.59 31.38 -13.94
CA ASN A 64 5.06 30.64 -12.80
C ASN A 64 3.60 31.05 -12.51
N PRO A 65 2.61 30.15 -12.61
CA PRO A 65 1.19 30.50 -12.49
C PRO A 65 0.80 31.02 -11.09
N ALA A 66 1.65 30.77 -10.09
CA ALA A 66 1.47 31.26 -8.72
C ALA A 66 2.04 32.68 -8.49
N ALA A 67 2.96 33.15 -9.33
CA ALA A 67 3.55 34.49 -9.22
C ALA A 67 2.76 35.55 -10.04
N ALA A 68 1.88 35.12 -10.95
CA ALA A 68 1.00 35.98 -11.74
C ALA A 68 -0.28 36.43 -10.97
N VAL A 69 -0.27 36.40 -9.63
CA VAL A 69 -1.45 36.70 -8.79
C VAL A 69 -1.59 38.21 -8.49
N THR A 70 -1.13 39.05 -9.41
CA THR A 70 -1.88 40.26 -9.75
C THR A 70 -2.55 40.02 -11.09
N LYS A 71 -3.48 39.04 -11.11
CA LYS A 71 -4.24 38.68 -12.30
C LYS A 71 -5.01 39.92 -12.75
N LYS A 72 -4.49 40.61 -13.76
CA LYS A 72 -5.23 41.70 -14.41
C LYS A 72 -6.44 41.06 -15.09
N VAL A 73 -7.59 41.11 -14.42
CA VAL A 73 -8.88 40.65 -14.94
C VAL A 73 -9.35 41.65 -15.99
N GLY A 74 -8.66 41.66 -17.12
CA GLY A 74 -8.97 42.45 -18.30
C GLY A 74 -9.40 41.54 -19.44
N ILE A 75 -10.15 42.11 -20.38
CA ILE A 75 -10.51 41.47 -21.65
C ILE A 75 -9.23 41.37 -22.49
N GLN A 76 -8.90 40.18 -22.98
CA GLN A 76 -7.75 39.99 -23.86
C GLN A 76 -8.04 40.55 -25.26
N PRO A 77 -7.04 41.03 -26.02
CA PRO A 77 -7.25 41.50 -27.39
C PRO A 77 -7.89 40.39 -28.24
N GLY A 78 -9.02 40.70 -28.89
CA GLY A 78 -9.78 39.73 -29.71
C GLY A 78 -10.71 38.78 -28.92
N GLU A 79 -10.75 38.85 -27.60
CA GLU A 79 -11.67 38.07 -26.76
C GLU A 79 -13.08 38.69 -26.78
N LYS A 80 -14.11 37.88 -27.05
CA LYS A 80 -15.51 38.32 -26.91
C LYS A 80 -15.86 38.39 -25.42
N MET A 81 -16.78 39.28 -25.05
CA MET A 81 -17.26 39.43 -23.67
C MET A 81 -17.73 38.09 -23.05
N LYS A 82 -18.38 37.22 -23.84
CA LYS A 82 -18.83 35.90 -23.37
C LYS A 82 -17.67 34.99 -22.96
N ASP A 83 -16.55 35.07 -23.66
CA ASP A 83 -15.38 34.21 -23.41
C ASP A 83 -14.58 34.73 -22.20
N PHE A 84 -14.50 36.06 -22.06
CA PHE A 84 -13.98 36.72 -20.86
C PHE A 84 -14.72 36.27 -19.59
N VAL A 85 -16.06 36.32 -19.61
CA VAL A 85 -16.88 35.89 -18.46
C VAL A 85 -16.61 34.42 -18.12
N LYS A 86 -16.58 33.53 -19.12
CA LYS A 86 -16.27 32.11 -18.89
C LYS A 86 -14.89 31.90 -18.28
N ARG A 87 -13.87 32.59 -18.79
CA ARG A 87 -12.50 32.49 -18.27
C ARG A 87 -12.44 32.93 -16.81
N VAL A 88 -13.01 34.10 -16.51
CA VAL A 88 -13.14 34.62 -15.15
C VAL A 88 -13.83 33.59 -14.25
N GLU A 89 -15.01 33.09 -14.63
CA GLU A 89 -15.74 32.09 -13.86
C GLU A 89 -14.92 30.81 -13.61
N THR A 90 -14.18 30.31 -14.61
CA THR A 90 -13.36 29.11 -14.45
C THR A 90 -12.20 29.30 -13.48
N GLU A 91 -11.57 30.48 -13.49
CA GLU A 91 -10.51 30.82 -12.55
C GLU A 91 -11.05 30.90 -11.12
N TYR A 92 -12.13 31.66 -10.90
CA TYR A 92 -12.74 31.81 -9.58
C TYR A 92 -13.39 30.53 -9.07
N LYS A 93 -13.81 29.61 -9.94
CA LYS A 93 -14.39 28.32 -9.54
C LYS A 93 -13.43 27.50 -8.69
N ASN A 94 -12.14 27.50 -9.02
CA ASN A 94 -11.15 26.74 -8.25
C ASN A 94 -10.90 27.37 -6.88
N ASP A 95 -10.87 28.70 -6.81
CA ASP A 95 -10.74 29.43 -5.55
C ASP A 95 -11.97 29.23 -4.66
N MET A 96 -13.18 29.32 -5.25
CA MET A 96 -14.44 29.03 -4.55
C MET A 96 -14.48 27.60 -4.03
N LEU A 97 -14.09 26.60 -4.83
CA LEU A 97 -14.01 25.21 -4.37
C LEU A 97 -12.99 25.01 -3.26
N THR A 98 -11.89 25.76 -3.28
CA THR A 98 -10.84 25.72 -2.24
C THR A 98 -11.34 26.37 -0.96
N ALA A 99 -11.97 27.53 -1.04
CA ALA A 99 -12.62 28.21 0.08
C ALA A 99 -13.72 27.34 0.70
N GLN A 100 -14.58 26.72 -0.11
CA GLN A 100 -15.60 25.78 0.38
C GLN A 100 -15.03 24.55 1.08
N LYS A 101 -13.87 24.05 0.64
CA LYS A 101 -13.18 22.93 1.32
C LYS A 101 -12.54 23.38 2.62
N ALA A 102 -11.97 24.58 2.66
CA ALA A 102 -11.37 25.16 3.86
C ALA A 102 -12.42 25.49 4.93
N ALA A 103 -13.58 26.01 4.52
CA ALA A 103 -14.68 26.36 5.41
C ALA A 103 -15.37 25.14 6.05
N LYS A 104 -15.24 23.94 5.46
CA LYS A 104 -15.81 22.73 6.04
C LYS A 104 -14.98 22.28 7.24
N PRO A 105 -15.52 22.31 8.48
CA PRO A 105 -14.77 21.86 9.64
C PRO A 105 -14.47 20.37 9.48
N VAL A 106 -13.18 20.04 9.49
CA VAL A 106 -12.71 18.66 9.49
C VAL A 106 -12.63 18.21 10.95
N SER A 107 -13.39 17.17 11.31
CA SER A 107 -13.31 16.56 12.65
C SER A 107 -11.86 16.22 13.01
N ASP A 108 -11.45 16.38 14.27
CA ASP A 108 -10.07 16.15 14.68
C ASP A 108 -9.60 14.71 14.44
N ARG A 109 -10.50 13.73 14.53
CA ARG A 109 -10.24 12.33 14.13
C ARG A 109 -9.74 12.22 12.69
N LYS A 110 -10.30 13.01 11.77
CA LYS A 110 -9.94 13.01 10.35
C LYS A 110 -8.62 13.75 10.10
N LYS A 111 -8.32 14.81 10.86
CA LYS A 111 -7.00 15.47 10.84
C LYS A 111 -5.89 14.51 11.28
N ARG A 112 -6.05 13.86 12.45
CA ARG A 112 -5.11 12.84 12.97
C ARG A 112 -4.93 11.68 11.98
N ASN A 113 -6.00 11.20 11.36
CA ASN A 113 -5.92 10.14 10.34
C ASN A 113 -5.17 10.58 9.07
N GLN A 114 -5.24 11.86 8.70
CA GLN A 114 -4.52 12.39 7.56
C GLN A 114 -3.02 12.54 7.87
N GLU A 115 -2.69 13.05 9.07
CA GLU A 115 -1.32 13.17 9.57
C GLU A 115 -0.64 11.81 9.69
N THR A 116 -1.29 10.84 10.31
CA THR A 116 -0.76 9.46 10.41
C THR A 116 -0.53 8.83 9.03
N ARG A 117 -1.39 9.10 8.04
CA ARG A 117 -1.17 8.66 6.65
C ARG A 117 0.01 9.37 6.00
N LYS A 118 0.20 10.67 6.23
CA LYS A 118 1.36 11.43 5.73
C LYS A 118 2.65 10.91 6.36
N GLN A 119 2.67 10.70 7.68
CA GLN A 119 3.80 10.13 8.42
C GLN A 119 4.15 8.72 7.93
N LYS A 120 3.16 7.84 7.72
CA LYS A 120 3.41 6.49 7.17
C LYS A 120 4.02 6.52 5.77
N LYS A 121 3.61 7.47 4.93
CA LYS A 121 4.19 7.64 3.60
C LYS A 121 5.62 8.16 3.69
N ALA A 122 5.87 9.18 4.50
CA ALA A 122 7.20 9.72 4.73
C ALA A 122 8.14 8.64 5.29
N ALA A 123 7.70 7.88 6.30
CA ALA A 123 8.48 6.78 6.87
C ALA A 123 8.76 5.64 5.87
N LYS A 124 7.86 5.40 4.90
CA LYS A 124 8.10 4.41 3.84
C LYS A 124 9.16 4.90 2.86
N ILE A 125 9.09 6.17 2.46
CA ILE A 125 10.09 6.80 1.60
C ILE A 125 11.44 6.83 2.33
N GLN A 126 11.47 7.24 3.60
CA GLN A 126 12.70 7.25 4.39
C GLN A 126 13.31 5.85 4.47
N LYS A 127 12.52 4.80 4.75
CA LYS A 127 13.03 3.43 4.73
C LYS A 127 13.57 2.99 3.37
N GLU A 128 12.97 3.44 2.28
CA GLU A 128 13.48 3.17 0.93
C GLU A 128 14.80 3.91 0.70
N VAL A 129 14.90 5.17 1.14
CA VAL A 129 16.14 5.94 1.08
C VAL A 129 17.22 5.36 2.01
N ASP A 130 16.88 4.92 3.21
CA ASP A 130 17.85 4.30 4.14
C ASP A 130 18.31 2.93 3.64
N PHE A 131 17.43 2.18 2.96
CA PHE A 131 17.74 0.84 2.45
C PHE A 131 18.46 0.86 1.10
N PHE A 132 18.13 1.81 0.22
CA PHE A 132 18.66 1.90 -1.15
C PHE A 132 19.55 3.12 -1.38
N GLY A 133 19.36 4.22 -0.66
CA GLY A 133 20.08 5.48 -0.84
C GLY A 133 21.48 5.54 -0.22
N GLY A 134 21.98 4.43 0.33
CA GLY A 134 23.38 4.25 0.69
C GLY A 134 24.12 3.23 -0.19
N ARG A 135 23.48 2.73 -1.26
CA ARG A 135 24.13 1.92 -2.29
C ARG A 135 24.31 2.80 -3.51
N ASP A 136 25.41 3.54 -3.53
CA ASP A 136 25.80 4.29 -4.72
C ASP A 136 25.96 3.32 -5.89
N PHE A 137 25.35 3.65 -7.03
CA PHE A 137 25.42 2.84 -8.24
C PHE A 137 26.87 2.66 -8.74
N ASP A 138 27.79 3.50 -8.28
CA ASP A 138 29.22 3.43 -8.58
C ASP A 138 29.93 2.25 -7.90
N ASP A 139 29.42 1.76 -6.77
CA ASP A 139 29.95 0.57 -6.08
C ASP A 139 29.35 -0.74 -6.61
N LEU A 140 28.38 -0.67 -7.53
CA LEU A 140 27.72 -1.83 -8.11
C LEU A 140 28.62 -2.49 -9.16
N LYS A 141 29.58 -3.30 -8.68
CA LYS A 141 30.42 -4.13 -9.55
C LYS A 141 29.62 -5.32 -10.06
N ASP A 142 29.46 -5.40 -11.38
CA ASP A 142 28.87 -6.55 -12.04
C ASP A 142 29.86 -7.72 -11.97
N THR A 143 29.60 -8.67 -11.06
CA THR A 143 30.47 -9.84 -10.85
C THR A 143 30.14 -10.98 -11.81
N VAL A 144 29.06 -10.84 -12.60
CA VAL A 144 28.65 -11.82 -13.59
C VAL A 144 29.49 -11.61 -14.84
N LYS A 145 30.35 -12.59 -15.15
CA LYS A 145 31.15 -12.55 -16.38
C LYS A 145 30.25 -12.83 -17.58
N PHE A 146 30.40 -12.02 -18.63
CA PHE A 146 29.66 -12.20 -19.88
C PHE A 146 29.96 -13.59 -20.46
N GLY A 147 28.93 -14.43 -20.61
CA GLY A 147 29.07 -15.81 -21.08
C GLY A 147 28.87 -16.89 -20.01
N GLU A 148 28.80 -16.53 -18.72
CA GLU A 148 28.35 -17.43 -17.66
C GLU A 148 26.80 -17.47 -17.67
N VAL A 149 26.25 -18.11 -18.71
CA VAL A 149 24.84 -18.51 -18.71
C VAL A 149 24.71 -19.55 -17.62
N ALA A 150 23.88 -19.27 -16.62
CA ALA A 150 23.59 -20.20 -15.54
C ALA A 150 23.08 -21.53 -16.12
N ASP A 151 23.95 -22.55 -16.15
CA ASP A 151 23.59 -23.96 -16.35
C ASP A 151 22.70 -24.50 -15.21
N ALA A 152 22.47 -23.69 -14.17
CA ALA A 152 21.55 -24.03 -13.10
C ALA A 152 20.10 -23.95 -13.63
N PRO A 153 19.34 -25.06 -13.61
CA PRO A 153 17.93 -25.02 -13.99
C PRO A 153 17.16 -24.04 -13.08
N PRO A 154 16.12 -23.37 -13.60
CA PRO A 154 15.38 -22.38 -12.85
C PRO A 154 14.82 -22.97 -11.56
N THR A 155 15.23 -22.42 -10.42
CA THR A 155 14.76 -22.85 -9.11
C THR A 155 13.46 -22.14 -8.74
N LEU A 156 12.41 -22.92 -8.43
CA LEU A 156 11.14 -22.37 -7.99
C LEU A 156 11.21 -21.93 -6.53
N ASN A 157 11.56 -20.66 -6.30
CA ASN A 157 11.58 -20.04 -4.96
C ASN A 157 10.19 -19.92 -4.31
N LYS A 158 9.11 -20.17 -5.06
CA LYS A 158 7.73 -20.17 -4.56
C LYS A 158 7.24 -21.61 -4.46
N ILE A 159 7.00 -22.06 -3.24
CA ILE A 159 6.28 -23.31 -2.97
C ILE A 159 4.88 -23.17 -3.61
N PRO A 160 4.46 -24.10 -4.48
CA PRO A 160 3.15 -24.05 -5.09
C PRO A 160 2.06 -24.06 -4.01
N LYS A 161 1.03 -23.24 -4.21
CA LYS A 161 -0.10 -23.16 -3.29
C LYS A 161 -0.89 -24.47 -3.37
N ALA A 162 -0.85 -25.30 -2.32
CA ALA A 162 -1.61 -26.54 -2.25
C ALA A 162 -3.10 -26.28 -2.55
N ARG A 163 -3.66 -27.04 -3.50
CA ARG A 163 -5.08 -26.99 -3.89
C ARG A 163 -5.74 -28.35 -3.59
N GLY A 164 -7.03 -28.32 -3.21
CA GLY A 164 -7.80 -29.55 -2.99
C GLY A 164 -7.45 -30.31 -1.71
N ARG A 165 -7.35 -31.63 -1.80
CA ARG A 165 -7.23 -32.57 -0.67
C ARG A 165 -5.97 -32.34 0.18
N GLU A 166 -4.88 -31.87 -0.42
CA GLU A 166 -3.64 -31.55 0.31
C GLU A 166 -3.80 -30.39 1.29
N LYS A 167 -4.67 -29.42 1.00
CA LYS A 167 -4.97 -28.31 1.92
C LYS A 167 -5.69 -28.81 3.17
N GLN A 168 -6.61 -29.77 3.01
CA GLN A 168 -7.33 -30.38 4.13
C GLN A 168 -6.40 -31.22 5.01
N MET A 169 -5.46 -31.95 4.41
CA MET A 169 -4.45 -32.70 5.19
C MET A 169 -3.51 -31.78 5.96
N LEU A 170 -3.08 -30.65 5.37
CA LEU A 170 -2.25 -29.66 6.06
C LEU A 170 -3.00 -28.92 7.17
N GLU A 171 -4.30 -28.69 7.03
CA GLU A 171 -5.14 -28.11 8.09
C GLU A 171 -5.41 -29.11 9.21
N ALA A 172 -5.63 -30.39 8.89
CA ALA A 172 -5.82 -31.46 9.87
C ALA A 172 -4.54 -31.78 10.67
N ALA A 173 -3.37 -31.67 10.04
CA ALA A 173 -2.10 -31.81 10.75
C ALA A 173 -1.86 -30.67 11.76
N LYS A 174 -2.30 -29.45 11.43
CA LYS A 174 -2.17 -28.27 12.31
C LYS A 174 -3.19 -28.23 13.44
N SER A 175 -4.39 -28.76 13.24
CA SER A 175 -5.36 -28.87 14.34
C SER A 175 -4.95 -29.92 15.37
N LYS A 176 -4.30 -31.01 14.95
CA LYS A 176 -3.73 -32.03 15.86
C LYS A 176 -2.59 -31.51 16.73
N SER A 177 -1.78 -30.57 16.25
CA SER A 177 -0.70 -29.96 17.07
C SER A 177 -1.22 -28.97 18.13
N ASN A 178 -2.41 -28.39 17.95
CA ASN A 178 -2.99 -27.45 18.90
C ASN A 178 -3.77 -28.13 20.04
N ALA A 179 -4.23 -29.37 19.86
CA ALA A 179 -4.94 -30.11 20.91
C ALA A 179 -4.01 -30.63 22.02
N THR A 180 -2.70 -30.76 21.75
CA THR A 180 -1.72 -31.26 22.73
C THR A 180 -1.18 -30.16 23.66
N ALA A 181 -1.50 -28.89 23.41
CA ALA A 181 -0.96 -27.75 24.16
C ALA A 181 -1.88 -27.24 25.30
N THR A 182 -3.07 -27.82 25.48
CA THR A 182 -4.12 -27.29 26.37
C THR A 182 -4.20 -27.93 27.77
N THR A 183 -3.26 -28.80 28.16
CA THR A 183 -3.30 -29.53 29.46
C THR A 183 -2.21 -29.16 30.48
N LYS A 184 -1.48 -28.05 30.31
CA LYS A 184 -0.44 -27.65 31.29
C LYS A 184 -0.43 -26.14 31.60
N THR A 185 -1.41 -25.64 32.34
CA THR A 185 -1.27 -24.36 33.06
C THR A 185 -2.32 -24.23 34.17
N ALA A 186 -2.01 -24.81 35.34
CA ALA A 186 -2.72 -24.54 36.60
C ALA A 186 -1.71 -24.57 37.75
N THR A 187 -1.13 -23.40 38.08
CA THR A 187 -0.35 -22.97 39.27
C THR A 187 0.51 -21.77 38.78
N THR A 188 0.60 -20.59 39.40
CA THR A 188 0.63 -20.20 40.82
C THR A 188 0.43 -18.67 40.93
N LYS A 189 -0.19 -18.21 42.02
CA LYS A 189 -0.29 -16.81 42.46
C LYS A 189 1.03 -16.32 43.07
N THR A 190 1.36 -15.03 42.94
CA THR A 190 1.83 -14.16 44.04
C THR A 190 1.77 -12.66 43.67
N LYS A 191 1.41 -11.85 44.68
CA LYS A 191 1.26 -10.39 44.71
C LYS A 191 2.61 -9.69 44.91
N THR A 192 2.75 -8.43 44.48
CA THR A 192 3.35 -7.32 45.26
C THR A 192 3.01 -5.95 44.65
N ASP A 193 3.02 -4.94 45.53
CA ASP A 193 2.29 -3.67 45.50
C ASP A 193 2.93 -2.48 44.73
N THR A 194 2.05 -1.55 44.35
CA THR A 194 2.15 -0.16 43.80
C THR A 194 2.98 0.85 44.65
N PRO A 195 3.28 2.14 44.27
CA PRO A 195 2.36 3.11 43.59
C PRO A 195 2.93 4.23 42.65
N ALA A 196 1.97 4.91 41.98
CA ALA A 196 1.94 6.32 41.49
C ALA A 196 2.86 6.73 40.30
N ALA A 197 2.49 7.57 39.33
CA ALA A 197 1.23 8.19 38.88
C ALA A 197 1.53 8.83 37.50
N GLU A 198 0.61 8.75 36.53
CA GLU A 198 0.30 9.86 35.60
C GLU A 198 -0.95 9.49 34.79
N LYS A 199 -2.05 10.16 35.13
CA LYS A 199 -3.35 10.00 34.49
C LYS A 199 -3.29 10.56 33.07
N LYS A 200 -3.47 9.70 32.07
CA LYS A 200 -3.97 10.10 30.75
C LYS A 200 -5.37 9.53 30.60
N GLU A 201 -6.34 10.43 30.44
CA GLU A 201 -7.72 10.12 30.08
C GLU A 201 -7.74 9.24 28.83
N THR A 202 -7.91 7.95 29.03
CA THR A 202 -8.13 6.97 27.98
C THR A 202 -9.59 6.56 28.08
N GLY A 203 -10.32 6.85 27.01
CA GLY A 203 -11.64 6.28 26.81
C GLY A 203 -11.54 4.76 26.92
N TYR A 204 -12.55 4.19 27.56
CA TYR A 204 -12.78 2.77 27.83
C TYR A 204 -12.40 1.88 26.63
N GLU A 205 -11.12 1.49 26.51
CA GLU A 205 -10.71 0.34 25.69
C GLU A 205 -10.95 -0.87 26.60
N SER A 206 -12.03 -1.62 26.34
CA SER A 206 -12.34 -2.83 27.09
C SER A 206 -11.15 -3.80 27.04
N GLU A 207 -10.80 -4.43 28.15
CA GLU A 207 -9.67 -5.36 28.28
C GLU A 207 -9.72 -6.51 27.24
N GLU A 208 -10.91 -6.85 26.75
CA GLU A 208 -11.13 -7.82 25.67
C GLU A 208 -10.56 -7.38 24.31
N ASP A 209 -10.58 -6.08 24.01
CA ASP A 209 -10.07 -5.50 22.76
C ASP A 209 -8.54 -5.42 22.77
N GLU A 210 -7.93 -5.16 23.93
CA GLU A 210 -6.47 -5.24 24.09
C GLU A 210 -5.99 -6.69 23.94
N ASN A 211 -6.71 -7.65 24.50
CA ASN A 211 -6.35 -9.07 24.40
C ASN A 211 -6.43 -9.56 22.93
N MET A 212 -7.46 -9.11 22.19
CA MET A 212 -7.58 -9.39 20.75
C MET A 212 -6.51 -8.69 19.90
N LYS A 213 -6.05 -7.51 20.32
CA LYS A 213 -4.96 -6.76 19.66
C LYS A 213 -3.61 -7.44 19.90
N LEU A 214 -3.35 -7.95 21.11
CA LEU A 214 -2.16 -8.72 21.45
C LEU A 214 -2.12 -10.07 20.71
N LEU A 215 -3.25 -10.77 20.61
CA LEU A 215 -3.39 -12.00 19.81
C LEU A 215 -3.18 -11.76 18.31
N LYS A 216 -3.75 -10.69 17.76
CA LYS A 216 -3.53 -10.34 16.34
C LYS A 216 -2.09 -9.89 16.08
N ALA A 217 -1.45 -9.26 17.07
CA ALA A 217 -0.05 -8.87 17.00
C ALA A 217 0.89 -10.08 17.06
N SER A 218 0.63 -11.06 17.93
CA SER A 218 1.44 -12.28 18.03
C SER A 218 1.40 -13.10 16.72
N HIS A 219 0.23 -13.24 16.08
CA HIS A 219 0.07 -13.92 14.79
C HIS A 219 0.80 -13.25 13.61
N LYS A 220 1.21 -11.98 13.76
CA LYS A 220 1.92 -11.21 12.71
C LYS A 220 3.39 -11.00 13.01
N ARG A 221 3.93 -11.53 14.12
CA ARG A 221 5.35 -11.38 14.45
C ARG A 221 6.20 -12.16 13.44
N SER A 222 6.89 -11.42 12.57
CA SER A 222 7.96 -11.97 11.75
C SER A 222 9.10 -12.46 12.66
N LEU A 223 9.84 -13.50 12.26
CA LEU A 223 11.07 -13.93 12.95
C LEU A 223 12.01 -12.75 13.22
N LYS A 224 12.05 -11.74 12.34
CA LYS A 224 12.86 -10.51 12.50
C LYS A 224 12.42 -9.61 13.66
N GLN A 225 11.22 -9.81 14.21
CA GLN A 225 10.65 -9.03 15.32
C GLN A 225 10.57 -9.82 16.64
N MET A 226 11.02 -11.09 16.65
CA MET A 226 11.09 -11.89 17.88
C MET A 226 12.35 -11.56 18.69
N SER A 227 12.30 -11.74 20.01
CA SER A 227 13.47 -11.62 20.88
C SER A 227 14.53 -12.66 20.51
N ALA A 228 15.80 -12.39 20.83
CA ALA A 228 16.89 -13.32 20.55
C ALA A 228 16.71 -14.68 21.23
N ALA A 229 16.18 -14.70 22.47
CA ALA A 229 15.89 -15.92 23.21
C ALA A 229 14.82 -16.78 22.52
N SER A 230 13.72 -16.18 22.07
CA SER A 230 12.66 -16.91 21.36
C SER A 230 13.10 -17.40 19.98
N ARG A 231 13.99 -16.69 19.29
CA ARG A 231 14.58 -17.19 18.03
C ARG A 231 15.43 -18.43 18.25
N ARG A 232 16.31 -18.42 19.26
CA ARG A 232 17.14 -19.58 19.62
C ARG A 232 16.29 -20.81 19.94
N GLN A 233 15.15 -20.63 20.60
CA GLN A 233 14.22 -21.74 20.86
C GLN A 233 13.65 -22.34 19.57
N LEU A 234 13.20 -21.50 18.63
CA LEU A 234 12.68 -21.97 17.34
C LEU A 234 13.75 -22.64 16.48
N ASP A 235 14.99 -22.15 16.53
CA ASP A 235 16.09 -22.76 15.78
C ASP A 235 16.49 -24.11 16.41
N ASN A 236 16.55 -24.21 17.75
CA ASN A 236 16.75 -25.50 18.44
C ASN A 236 15.64 -26.53 18.12
N GLU A 237 14.39 -26.08 18.02
CA GLU A 237 13.27 -26.95 17.61
C GLU A 237 13.40 -27.41 16.16
N ARG A 238 13.84 -26.54 15.26
CA ARG A 238 14.12 -26.89 13.86
C ARG A 238 15.22 -27.92 13.75
N ASP A 239 16.31 -27.74 14.48
CA ASP A 239 17.44 -28.67 14.45
C ASP A 239 17.04 -30.05 14.95
N LYS A 240 16.26 -30.13 16.04
CA LYS A 240 15.68 -31.40 16.52
C LYS A 240 14.80 -32.08 15.47
N VAL A 241 13.97 -31.33 14.75
CA VAL A 241 13.10 -31.89 13.69
C VAL A 241 13.93 -32.37 12.50
N ILE A 242 14.97 -31.63 12.12
CA ILE A 242 15.90 -32.01 11.06
C ILE A 242 16.64 -33.29 11.43
N GLU A 243 17.15 -33.40 12.65
CA GLU A 243 17.80 -34.60 13.17
C GLU A 243 16.86 -35.80 13.16
N ALA A 244 15.64 -35.65 13.68
CA ALA A 244 14.64 -36.71 13.68
C ALA A 244 14.29 -37.15 12.25
N TYR A 245 14.18 -36.21 11.31
CA TYR A 245 13.96 -36.52 9.90
C TYR A 245 15.14 -37.24 9.26
N ARG A 246 16.38 -36.80 9.54
CA ARG A 246 17.60 -37.46 9.07
C ARG A 246 17.72 -38.87 9.60
N ALA A 247 17.48 -39.09 10.89
CA ALA A 247 17.48 -40.42 11.51
C ALA A 247 16.41 -41.33 10.89
N LYS A 248 15.19 -40.81 10.67
CA LYS A 248 14.13 -41.56 10.00
C LYS A 248 14.47 -41.89 8.54
N LYS A 249 15.12 -40.96 7.84
CA LYS A 249 15.58 -41.16 6.46
C LYS A 249 16.71 -42.19 6.40
N ALA A 250 17.68 -42.14 7.31
CA ALA A 250 18.76 -43.12 7.41
C ALA A 250 18.20 -44.54 7.65
N LYS A 251 17.30 -44.71 8.62
CA LYS A 251 16.60 -45.99 8.86
C LYS A 251 15.85 -46.49 7.63
N ARG A 252 15.25 -45.58 6.84
CA ARG A 252 14.57 -45.94 5.60
C ARG A 252 15.56 -46.37 4.51
N MET A 253 16.73 -45.74 4.43
CA MET A 253 17.78 -46.12 3.47
C MET A 253 18.37 -47.50 3.82
N GLU A 254 18.70 -47.73 5.09
CA GLU A 254 19.15 -49.03 5.63
C GLU A 254 18.14 -50.15 5.35
N GLY A 255 16.84 -49.90 5.60
CA GLY A 255 15.78 -50.87 5.33
C GLY A 255 15.47 -51.09 3.85
N SER A 256 15.90 -50.19 2.96
CA SER A 256 15.72 -50.31 1.50
C SER A 256 16.92 -50.92 0.77
N GLY A 257 17.97 -51.32 1.50
CA GLY A 257 19.17 -51.95 0.93
C GLY A 257 20.04 -51.03 0.07
N PHE A 258 19.79 -49.71 0.10
CA PHE A 258 20.66 -48.71 -0.50
C PHE A 258 21.67 -48.25 0.55
N VAL A 259 22.74 -49.01 0.70
CA VAL A 259 24.01 -48.59 1.32
C VAL A 259 25.09 -48.74 0.25
#